data_AF-A0A7J6UR80-F1
#
_entry.id   AF-A0A7J6UR80-F1
#
_cell.length_a   1.000
_cell.length_b   1.000
_cell.length_c   1.000
_cell.angle_alpha   90.00
_cell.angle_beta   90.00
_cell.angle_gamma   90.00
#
_symmetry.space_group_name_H-M   'P 1'
#
loop_
_entity.id
_entity.type
_entity.pdbx_description
1 polymer ?
#
loop_
_entity_poly.entity_id
_entity_poly.type
_entity_poly.pdbx_seq_one_letter_code
_entity_poly.pdbx_strand_id
1 'polypeptide(L)'
;MSSSDNSTSSSPSPAAAAVSMLEQLQKVALRARDQAEDVGDDIRVGAGRPATPKATFDRIKVGMRCQVEPFQRRGEIAYIQPNHCGLGTWVGVKLDEPCENPRQDGTFLDGRRYFETDPGYALWTRPEAVSCGPEFTPIDPFADLSSSSDEE
;
A
#
# COMPACT_ATOMS: atom_id res chain seq x y z
N MET A 1 -53.38 -61.02 10.59
CA MET A 1 -53.85 -60.20 9.44
C MET A 1 -53.49 -58.76 9.80
N SER A 2 -52.25 -58.32 9.54
CA SER A 2 -51.75 -57.74 8.28
C SER A 2 -52.52 -56.50 7.86
N SER A 3 -51.83 -55.35 7.86
CA SER A 3 -51.97 -54.15 6.98
C SER A 3 -51.32 -52.98 7.74
N SER A 4 -50.17 -52.41 7.33
CA SER A 4 -49.90 -51.60 6.14
C SER A 4 -50.48 -50.19 6.24
N ASP A 5 -49.63 -49.26 6.67
CA ASP A 5 -49.77 -47.83 6.41
C ASP A 5 -48.37 -47.25 6.15
N ASN A 6 -47.97 -47.39 4.88
CA ASN A 6 -46.86 -46.68 4.27
C ASN A 6 -47.25 -45.20 4.13
N SER A 7 -46.91 -44.39 5.13
CA SER A 7 -47.01 -42.94 5.03
C SER A 7 -45.79 -42.40 4.30
N THR A 8 -45.97 -42.12 3.01
CA THR A 8 -45.15 -41.19 2.26
C THR A 8 -45.15 -39.83 2.96
N SER A 9 -44.04 -39.48 3.61
CA SER A 9 -43.68 -38.10 3.85
C SER A 9 -42.31 -37.85 3.20
N SER A 10 -42.36 -37.22 2.03
CA SER A 10 -41.22 -36.61 1.35
C SER A 10 -40.62 -35.55 2.26
N SER A 11 -39.81 -36.02 3.20
CA SER A 11 -39.05 -35.18 4.10
C SER A 11 -37.75 -34.85 3.37
N PRO A 12 -37.41 -33.58 3.11
CA PRO A 12 -36.10 -33.26 2.55
C PRO A 12 -35.04 -33.84 3.48
N SER A 13 -34.27 -34.80 2.96
CA SER A 13 -33.25 -35.49 3.74
C SER A 13 -32.31 -34.43 4.36
N PRO A 14 -32.00 -34.53 5.66
CA PRO A 14 -31.13 -33.56 6.34
C PRO A 14 -29.75 -33.46 5.68
N ALA A 15 -29.38 -34.45 4.86
CA ALA A 15 -28.17 -34.41 4.05
C ALA A 15 -28.17 -33.26 3.03
N ALA A 16 -29.27 -33.01 2.30
CA ALA A 16 -29.29 -32.02 1.22
C ALA A 16 -29.17 -30.58 1.72
N ALA A 17 -29.78 -30.27 2.87
CA ALA A 17 -29.64 -28.98 3.53
C ALA A 17 -28.21 -28.77 4.05
N ALA A 18 -27.57 -29.84 4.56
CA ALA A 18 -26.19 -29.79 5.01
C ALA A 18 -25.21 -29.52 3.86
N VAL A 19 -25.41 -30.12 2.67
CA VAL A 19 -24.54 -29.85 1.49
C VAL A 19 -24.69 -28.40 1.02
N SER A 20 -25.91 -27.86 1.00
CA SER A 20 -26.14 -26.45 0.64
C SER A 20 -25.49 -25.50 1.64
N MET A 21 -25.55 -25.80 2.94
CA MET A 21 -24.93 -24.98 3.98
C MET A 21 -23.40 -25.04 3.90
N LEU A 22 -22.84 -26.23 3.61
CA LEU A 22 -21.41 -26.41 3.41
C LEU A 22 -20.91 -25.65 2.17
N GLU A 23 -21.69 -25.65 1.10
CA GLU A 23 -21.33 -24.95 -0.14
C GLU A 23 -21.53 -23.42 -0.02
N GLN A 24 -22.51 -22.98 0.77
CA GLN A 24 -22.65 -21.59 1.17
C GLN A 24 -21.46 -21.14 2.04
N LEU A 25 -21.02 -21.97 2.99
CA LEU A 25 -19.82 -21.70 3.79
C LEU A 25 -18.54 -21.67 2.94
N GLN A 26 -18.41 -22.57 1.96
CA GLN A 26 -17.28 -22.55 1.01
C GLN A 26 -17.28 -21.29 0.13
N LYS A 27 -18.45 -20.84 -0.37
CA LYS A 27 -18.56 -19.60 -1.16
C LYS A 27 -18.26 -18.34 -0.33
N VAL A 28 -18.65 -18.30 0.94
CA VAL A 28 -18.30 -17.19 1.85
C VAL A 28 -16.80 -17.17 2.13
N ALA A 29 -16.17 -18.32 2.36
CA ALA A 29 -14.73 -18.41 2.60
C ALA A 29 -13.87 -18.02 1.37
N LEU A 30 -14.33 -18.32 0.16
CA LEU A 30 -13.64 -17.92 -1.07
C LEU A 30 -13.78 -16.42 -1.35
N ARG A 31 -14.94 -15.81 -1.07
CA ARG A 31 -15.13 -14.35 -1.21
C ARG A 31 -14.32 -13.54 -0.20
N ALA A 32 -14.13 -14.06 1.01
CA ALA A 32 -13.28 -13.43 2.01
C ALA A 32 -11.79 -13.39 1.61
N ARG A 33 -11.35 -14.26 0.67
CA ARG A 33 -9.97 -14.25 0.15
C ARG A 33 -9.75 -13.23 -0.96
N ASP A 34 -10.77 -12.94 -1.76
CA ASP A 34 -10.69 -12.01 -2.89
C ASP A 34 -10.68 -10.54 -2.45
N GLN A 35 -11.23 -10.23 -1.27
CA GLN A 35 -11.23 -8.86 -0.69
C GLN A 35 -9.97 -8.52 0.13
N ALA A 36 -8.91 -9.33 0.04
CA ALA A 36 -7.65 -9.12 0.75
C ALA A 36 -6.47 -8.74 -0.17
N GLU A 37 -6.76 -8.30 -1.39
CA GLU A 37 -5.84 -7.49 -2.21
C GLU A 37 -6.29 -6.04 -1.99
N ASP A 38 -5.54 -5.07 -1.47
CA ASP A 38 -4.12 -4.78 -1.53
C ASP A 38 -3.82 -3.73 -0.44
N VAL A 39 -3.75 -4.12 0.84
CA VAL A 39 -3.16 -3.24 1.88
C VAL A 39 -2.52 -4.12 2.96
N GLY A 40 -1.19 -4.23 2.92
CA GLY A 40 -0.41 -4.62 4.09
C GLY A 40 0.16 -6.05 4.09
N ASP A 41 1.18 -6.30 3.26
CA ASP A 41 2.15 -7.38 3.48
C ASP A 41 3.57 -6.85 3.22
N ASP A 42 4.05 -5.96 4.09
CA ASP A 42 5.34 -5.28 3.89
C ASP A 42 6.53 -5.88 4.64
N ILE A 43 6.36 -6.98 5.40
CA ILE A 43 7.51 -7.73 5.96
C ILE A 43 7.24 -9.25 5.96
N ARG A 44 6.93 -9.87 4.82
CA ARG A 44 7.24 -11.29 4.61
C ARG A 44 8.63 -11.44 4.01
N VAL A 45 9.61 -11.67 4.89
CA VAL A 45 10.96 -12.13 4.51
C VAL A 45 10.85 -13.58 4.02
N GLY A 46 10.45 -13.79 2.76
CA GLY A 46 10.16 -15.17 2.34
C GLY A 46 9.63 -15.39 0.94
N ALA A 47 10.06 -14.60 -0.04
CA ALA A 47 10.10 -14.95 -1.46
C ALA A 47 10.73 -13.74 -2.16
N GLY A 48 11.75 -13.94 -2.99
CA GLY A 48 12.42 -12.83 -3.68
C GLY A 48 11.40 -11.97 -4.42
N ARG A 49 11.16 -10.75 -3.93
CA ARG A 49 10.33 -9.76 -4.62
C ARG A 49 11.03 -9.48 -5.96
N PRO A 50 10.32 -9.54 -7.10
CA PRO A 50 10.94 -9.23 -8.38
C PRO A 50 11.58 -7.84 -8.31
N ALA A 51 12.72 -7.69 -8.97
CA ALA A 51 13.43 -6.44 -9.03
C ALA A 51 12.46 -5.33 -9.46
N THR A 52 12.43 -4.24 -8.71
CA THR A 52 11.55 -3.12 -8.99
C THR A 52 11.83 -2.63 -10.42
N PRO A 53 10.80 -2.49 -11.28
CA PRO A 53 11.01 -2.14 -12.66
C PRO A 53 11.73 -0.78 -12.76
N LYS A 54 12.69 -0.71 -13.68
CA LYS A 54 13.50 0.49 -13.90
C LYS A 54 12.64 1.73 -14.17
N ALA A 55 11.50 1.54 -14.85
CA ALA A 55 10.53 2.60 -15.15
C ALA A 55 9.99 3.33 -13.90
N THR A 56 10.01 2.69 -12.72
CA THR A 56 9.63 3.38 -11.48
C THR A 56 10.69 4.41 -11.08
N PHE A 57 11.97 4.07 -11.20
CA PHE A 57 13.08 4.99 -10.93
C PHE A 57 13.16 6.17 -11.90
N ASP A 58 12.62 6.04 -13.13
CA ASP A 58 12.51 7.18 -14.05
C ASP A 58 11.47 8.20 -13.58
N ARG A 59 10.46 7.75 -12.83
CA ARG A 59 9.38 8.60 -12.29
C ARG A 59 9.79 9.25 -10.97
N ILE A 60 10.38 8.48 -10.05
CA ILE A 60 10.80 8.97 -8.73
C ILE A 60 12.25 9.43 -8.71
N LYS A 61 12.52 10.65 -8.24
CA LYS A 61 13.89 11.16 -8.02
C LYS A 61 14.04 11.78 -6.65
N VAL A 62 15.23 11.66 -6.08
CA VAL A 62 15.59 12.35 -4.84
C VAL A 62 15.42 13.87 -5.04
N GLY A 63 14.82 14.54 -4.06
CA GLY A 63 14.44 15.95 -4.11
C GLY A 63 13.07 16.24 -4.74
N MET A 64 12.39 15.24 -5.31
CA MET A 64 11.03 15.45 -5.82
C MET A 64 10.00 15.43 -4.71
N ARG A 65 9.00 16.29 -4.84
CA ARG A 65 7.80 16.27 -4.02
C ARG A 65 6.95 15.07 -4.40
N CYS A 66 6.51 14.35 -3.38
CA CYS A 66 5.72 13.15 -3.54
C CYS A 66 4.63 13.06 -2.49
N GLN A 67 3.66 12.22 -2.80
CA GLN A 67 2.63 11.78 -1.88
C GLN A 67 2.77 10.28 -1.68
N VAL A 68 2.63 9.84 -0.43
CA VAL A 68 2.69 8.44 -0.04
C VAL A 68 1.28 7.95 0.30
N GLU A 69 0.83 6.91 -0.43
CA GLU A 69 -0.43 6.21 -0.19
C GLU A 69 -0.23 5.00 0.75
N PRO A 70 -1.27 4.56 1.49
CA PRO A 70 -2.65 5.05 1.54
C PRO A 70 -2.86 6.25 2.48
N PHE A 71 -1.80 6.76 3.13
CA PHE A 71 -1.92 7.80 4.15
C PHE A 71 -2.05 9.22 3.58
N GLN A 72 -2.06 9.38 2.25
CA GLN A 72 -2.08 10.67 1.53
C GLN A 72 -1.01 11.66 2.05
N ARG A 73 0.08 11.17 2.65
CA ARG A 73 1.06 12.02 3.30
C ARG A 73 2.00 12.63 2.29
N ARG A 74 2.16 13.95 2.36
CA ARG A 74 3.05 14.70 1.47
C ARG A 74 4.44 14.80 2.06
N GLY A 75 5.42 14.81 1.17
CA GLY A 75 6.80 14.96 1.54
C GLY A 75 7.70 15.13 0.32
N GLU A 76 8.98 14.93 0.58
CA GLU A 76 10.04 14.98 -0.41
C GLU A 76 10.83 13.67 -0.37
N ILE A 77 11.17 13.14 -1.53
CA ILE A 77 12.00 11.95 -1.62
C ILE A 77 13.42 12.32 -1.15
N ALA A 78 13.79 11.92 0.05
CA ALA A 78 15.13 12.14 0.58
C ALA A 78 16.12 11.10 0.07
N TYR A 79 15.64 9.87 -0.18
CA TYR A 79 16.51 8.78 -0.55
C TYR A 79 15.81 7.66 -1.29
N ILE A 80 16.50 7.01 -2.22
CA ILE A 80 16.01 5.83 -2.93
C ILE A 80 17.02 4.72 -2.72
N GLN A 81 16.62 3.66 -2.00
CA GLN A 81 17.44 2.48 -1.78
C GLN A 81 17.24 1.43 -2.86
N PRO A 82 18.25 1.19 -3.74
CA PRO A 82 18.21 0.05 -4.63
C PRO A 82 18.34 -1.24 -3.81
N ASN A 83 17.42 -2.17 -4.05
CA ASN A 83 17.33 -3.54 -3.52
C ASN A 83 18.38 -3.93 -2.46
N HIS A 84 18.20 -3.46 -1.22
CA HIS A 84 19.07 -3.84 -0.12
C HIS A 84 18.70 -5.24 0.40
N CYS A 85 19.67 -6.13 0.49
CA CYS A 85 19.53 -7.47 1.09
C CYS A 85 18.42 -8.37 0.50
N GLY A 86 18.02 -8.15 -0.76
CA GLY A 86 16.95 -8.93 -1.40
C GLY A 86 15.55 -8.64 -0.87
N LEU A 87 15.40 -7.59 -0.03
CA LEU A 87 14.13 -7.15 0.54
C LEU A 87 13.35 -6.24 -0.43
N GLY A 88 13.83 -6.05 -1.66
CA GLY A 88 13.26 -5.14 -2.65
C GLY A 88 13.70 -3.70 -2.46
N THR A 89 13.28 -2.83 -3.37
CA THR A 89 13.58 -1.38 -3.34
C THR A 89 12.76 -0.70 -2.26
N TRP A 90 13.38 0.27 -1.59
CA TRP A 90 12.77 1.12 -0.58
C TRP A 90 12.99 2.58 -0.93
N VAL A 91 12.02 3.43 -0.59
CA VAL A 91 12.11 4.87 -0.76
C VAL A 91 11.98 5.52 0.61
N GLY A 92 12.96 6.34 0.93
CA GLY A 92 12.96 7.22 2.08
C GLY A 92 12.35 8.55 1.70
N VAL A 93 11.23 8.89 2.34
CA VAL A 93 10.53 10.16 2.15
C VAL A 93 10.65 10.97 3.43
N LYS A 94 11.04 12.22 3.29
CA LYS A 94 10.98 13.25 4.34
C LYS A 94 9.59 13.87 4.27
N LEU A 95 8.75 13.57 5.25
CA LEU A 95 7.40 14.09 5.36
C LEU A 95 7.44 15.58 5.73
N ASP A 96 6.41 16.32 5.32
CA ASP A 96 6.18 17.69 5.82
C ASP A 96 5.50 17.69 7.19
N GLU A 97 4.72 16.65 7.46
CA GLU A 97 3.96 16.48 8.69
C GLU A 97 4.54 15.34 9.53
N PRO A 98 4.60 15.50 10.86
CA PRO A 98 5.10 14.46 11.73
C PRO A 98 4.20 13.23 11.66
N CYS A 99 4.84 12.08 11.59
CA CYS A 99 4.23 10.79 11.72
C CYS A 99 3.73 10.56 13.15
N GLU A 100 2.65 9.79 13.24
CA GLU A 100 2.15 9.22 14.50
C GLU A 100 3.22 8.39 15.24
N ASN A 101 4.23 7.88 14.53
CA ASN A 101 5.33 7.13 15.08
C ASN A 101 6.64 7.95 15.08
N PRO A 102 7.04 8.54 16.24
CA PRO A 102 8.21 9.40 16.35
C PRO A 102 9.55 8.64 16.30
N ARG A 103 9.55 7.32 16.09
CA ARG A 103 10.77 6.49 16.03
C ARG A 103 11.47 6.55 14.67
N GLN A 104 10.82 7.15 13.67
CA GLN A 104 11.30 7.16 12.29
C GLN A 104 12.07 8.45 12.00
N ASP A 105 13.41 8.35 12.05
CA ASP A 105 14.35 9.50 11.93
C ASP A 105 15.29 9.36 10.72
N GLY A 106 14.86 8.65 9.67
CA GLY A 106 15.65 8.40 8.46
C GLY A 106 16.66 7.26 8.60
N THR A 107 16.58 6.53 9.72
CA THR A 107 17.27 5.26 9.94
C THR A 107 16.41 4.12 9.41
N PHE A 108 16.99 3.23 8.62
CA PHE A 108 16.28 2.08 8.09
C PHE A 108 16.35 0.89 9.07
N LEU A 109 15.62 -0.18 8.77
CA LEU A 109 15.54 -1.39 9.59
C LEU A 109 16.90 -2.11 9.77
N ASP A 110 17.89 -1.80 8.93
CA ASP A 110 19.27 -2.31 9.03
C ASP A 110 20.12 -1.57 10.09
N GLY A 111 19.56 -0.53 10.73
CA GLY A 111 20.24 0.31 11.70
C GLY A 111 21.17 1.38 11.07
N ARG A 112 21.18 1.52 9.74
CA ARG A 112 21.95 2.56 9.04
C ARG A 112 21.08 3.79 8.83
N ARG A 113 21.67 4.96 9.08
CA ARG A 113 21.06 6.24 8.75
C ARG A 113 21.35 6.58 7.29
N TYR A 114 20.30 6.78 6.52
CA TYR A 114 20.41 7.10 5.09
C TYR A 114 20.18 8.58 4.81
N PHE A 115 19.30 9.22 5.59
CA PHE A 115 19.04 10.64 5.54
C PHE A 115 18.79 11.17 6.95
N GLU A 116 18.98 12.47 7.13
CA GLU A 116 18.77 13.16 8.40
C GLU A 116 17.45 13.93 8.38
N THR A 117 16.63 13.73 9.39
CA THR A 117 15.36 14.43 9.57
C THR A 117 14.94 14.42 11.02
N ASP A 118 14.04 15.32 11.38
CA ASP A 118 13.41 15.38 12.69
C ASP A 118 12.67 14.08 13.03
N PRO A 119 12.57 13.74 14.33
CA PRO A 119 11.95 12.50 14.73
C PRO A 119 10.47 12.44 14.37
N GLY A 120 10.09 11.36 13.69
CA GLY A 120 8.76 11.18 13.11
C GLY A 120 8.58 11.84 11.74
N TYR A 121 9.57 12.50 11.16
CA TYR A 121 9.45 13.08 9.81
C TYR A 121 9.99 12.15 8.72
N ALA A 122 10.48 10.96 9.06
CA ALA A 122 10.86 9.98 8.06
C ALA A 122 9.74 8.97 7.80
N LEU A 123 9.61 8.58 6.54
CA LEU A 123 8.79 7.45 6.13
C LEU A 123 9.58 6.56 5.17
N TRP A 124 9.58 5.27 5.46
CA TRP A 124 10.11 4.25 4.56
C TRP A 124 8.96 3.51 3.91
N THR A 125 8.91 3.54 2.59
CA THR A 125 7.83 2.92 1.83
C THR A 125 8.34 2.28 0.54
N ARG A 126 7.46 1.55 -0.16
CA ARG A 126 7.73 1.02 -1.48
C ARG A 126 7.61 2.11 -2.53
N PRO A 127 8.42 2.04 -3.60
CA PRO A 127 8.33 3.00 -4.69
C PRO A 127 6.99 2.94 -5.45
N GLU A 128 6.23 1.85 -5.31
CA GLU A 128 4.87 1.70 -5.85
C GLU A 128 3.85 2.57 -5.12
N ALA A 129 4.06 2.81 -3.82
CA ALA A 129 3.20 3.65 -2.99
C ALA A 129 3.60 5.14 -3.02
N VAL A 130 4.63 5.49 -3.80
CA VAL A 130 5.12 6.86 -3.92
C VAL A 130 4.67 7.44 -5.25
N SER A 131 3.75 8.39 -5.18
CA SER A 131 3.29 9.17 -6.32
C SER A 131 4.03 10.49 -6.35
N CYS A 132 4.94 10.64 -7.31
CA CYS A 132 5.66 11.89 -7.58
C CYS A 132 4.95 12.66 -8.70
N GLY A 133 4.79 13.97 -8.53
CA GLY A 133 4.08 14.79 -9.51
C GLY A 133 4.31 16.29 -9.33
N PRO A 134 4.20 17.08 -10.41
CA PRO A 134 4.28 18.54 -10.34
C PRO A 134 3.10 19.14 -9.56
N GLU A 135 2.01 18.41 -9.35
CA GLU A 135 0.90 18.84 -8.50
C GLU A 135 1.28 19.00 -7.02
N PHE A 136 2.38 18.36 -6.59
CA PHE A 136 2.86 18.40 -5.20
C PHE A 136 3.97 19.44 -4.98
N THR A 137 4.37 20.19 -6.01
CA THR A 137 5.24 21.34 -5.81
C THR A 137 4.47 22.45 -5.11
N PRO A 138 5.09 23.16 -4.15
CA PRO A 138 4.50 24.39 -3.62
C PRO A 138 4.19 25.31 -4.80
N ILE A 139 2.92 25.66 -4.97
CA ILE A 139 2.50 26.65 -5.96
C ILE A 139 3.17 27.95 -5.56
N ASP A 140 4.11 28.44 -6.36
CA ASP A 140 4.69 29.76 -6.16
C ASP A 140 3.59 30.79 -6.45
N PRO A 141 3.08 31.51 -5.43
CA PRO A 141 1.99 32.46 -5.62
C PRO A 141 2.41 33.69 -6.44
N PHE A 142 3.70 33.85 -6.74
CA PHE A 142 4.24 34.95 -7.55
C PHE A 142 4.58 34.55 -9.00
N ALA A 143 4.43 33.28 -9.40
CA ALA A 143 4.74 32.83 -10.76
C ALA A 143 3.93 33.60 -11.82
N ASP A 144 2.63 33.85 -11.58
CA ASP A 144 1.75 34.62 -12.47
C ASP A 144 2.02 36.14 -12.46
N LEU A 145 2.69 36.67 -11.43
CA LEU A 145 3.01 38.10 -11.34
C LEU A 145 4.33 38.46 -12.05
N SER A 146 5.16 37.47 -12.37
CA SER A 146 6.41 37.69 -13.12
C SER A 146 6.22 38.01 -14.60
N SER A 147 5.02 37.80 -15.15
CA SER A 147 4.71 38.08 -16.56
C SER A 147 4.12 39.48 -16.80
N SER A 148 3.96 40.32 -15.77
CA SER A 148 3.44 41.69 -15.93
C SER A 148 4.53 42.73 -15.73
N SER A 149 5.65 42.60 -16.44
CA SER A 149 6.59 43.71 -16.63
C SER A 149 6.70 44.00 -18.12
N ASP A 150 6.21 45.20 -18.46
CA ASP A 150 6.43 45.97 -19.68
C ASP A 150 5.76 45.47 -20.97
N GLU A 151 4.67 46.14 -21.38
CA GLU A 151 4.63 46.91 -22.64
C GLU A 151 3.70 48.15 -22.49
N GLU A 152 4.35 49.33 -22.58
CA GLU A 152 3.88 50.73 -22.82
C GLU A 152 3.14 51.55 -21.75
#